data_AF-X1K8B6-F1
#
_entry.id   AF-X1K8B6-F1
#
_cell.length_a   1.000
_cell.length_b   1.000
_cell.length_c   1.000
_cell.angle_alpha   90.00
_cell.angle_beta   90.00
_cell.angle_gamma   90.00
#
_symmetry.space_group_name_H-M   'P 1'
#
loop_
_entity.id
_entity.type
_entity.pdbx_description
1 polymer ?
#
loop_
_entity_poly.entity_id
_entity_poly.type
_entity_poly.pdbx_seq_one_letter_code
_entity_poly.pdbx_strand_id
1 'polypeptide(L)'
;RKAINIIIPERFETIKHEDIKNIKNNFGIYNDVVQKIKYVDTVDIFPFEIVIPYIYNLNWNPRPIFQSYTVYNEQLNKINASHFEGEKSPTKVIYSLYSIDGRYPIFDEPLVFQNLLKNYKFTYTNSSGIGLLEKKKVVTDYEIKEIKKIVSNFNKKIPIPQEDDGYVFCKINIKPNIFGRIKNFFYKGGYIGINFYLDEPNEGPIWYRILRENGKLGFFVSSYIRNIDELKDVFNAQYNGKKINNIKYIELTTNDNYSYNKNFQVEFYKILYP
;
A
#
# COMPACT_ATOMS: atom_id res chain seq x y z
N ARG A 1 -34.82 -38.73 10.90
CA ARG A 1 -34.14 -38.16 9.70
C ARG A 1 -32.64 -38.22 9.96
N LYS A 2 -31.89 -39.06 9.24
CA LYS A 2 -30.42 -39.16 9.37
C LYS A 2 -29.78 -37.89 8.79
N ALA A 3 -28.92 -37.22 9.54
CA ALA A 3 -28.08 -36.16 9.02
C ALA A 3 -27.12 -36.75 8.00
N ILE A 4 -27.23 -36.34 6.75
CA ILE A 4 -26.23 -36.62 5.72
C ILE A 4 -25.11 -35.63 5.98
N ASN A 5 -23.98 -36.11 6.52
CA ASN A 5 -22.76 -35.31 6.58
C ASN A 5 -22.29 -35.08 5.14
N ILE A 6 -22.46 -33.84 4.67
CA ILE A 6 -22.06 -33.37 3.32
C ILE A 6 -20.53 -33.37 3.15
N ILE A 7 -19.77 -33.56 4.24
CA ILE A 7 -18.31 -33.55 4.27
C ILE A 7 -17.83 -34.92 4.70
N ILE A 8 -17.19 -35.65 3.77
CA ILE A 8 -16.46 -36.89 4.06
C ILE A 8 -15.02 -36.48 4.40
N PRO A 9 -14.57 -36.61 5.66
CA PRO A 9 -13.28 -36.08 6.11
C PRO A 9 -12.08 -36.65 5.32
N GLU A 10 -12.06 -37.95 5.07
CA GLU A 10 -10.98 -38.63 4.34
C GLU A 10 -10.86 -38.17 2.89
N ARG A 11 -12.00 -37.87 2.24
CA ARG A 11 -12.02 -37.33 0.87
C ARG A 11 -11.49 -35.89 0.84
N PHE A 12 -11.72 -35.13 1.91
CA PHE A 12 -11.16 -33.78 2.08
C PHE A 12 -9.65 -33.79 2.33
N GLU A 13 -9.11 -34.77 3.06
CA GLU A 13 -7.66 -34.84 3.34
C GLU A 13 -6.83 -35.22 2.11
N THR A 14 -7.28 -36.20 1.32
CA THR A 14 -6.56 -36.60 0.10
C THR A 14 -6.65 -35.53 -1.00
N ILE A 15 -7.83 -34.90 -1.16
CA ILE A 15 -8.02 -33.76 -2.08
C ILE A 15 -7.12 -32.58 -1.66
N LYS A 16 -7.01 -32.30 -0.35
CA LYS A 16 -6.12 -31.24 0.16
C LYS A 16 -4.65 -31.44 -0.23
N HIS A 17 -4.11 -32.66 -0.19
CA HIS A 17 -2.67 -32.85 -0.44
C HIS A 17 -2.29 -32.67 -1.92
N GLU A 18 -3.06 -33.23 -2.85
CA GLU A 18 -2.84 -33.03 -4.29
C GLU A 18 -3.11 -31.59 -4.70
N ASP A 19 -4.18 -30.97 -4.17
CA ASP A 19 -4.50 -29.57 -4.43
C ASP A 19 -3.44 -28.63 -3.87
N ILE A 20 -2.94 -28.84 -2.65
CA ILE A 20 -1.86 -28.00 -2.09
C ILE A 20 -0.59 -28.12 -2.94
N LYS A 21 -0.26 -29.32 -3.45
CA LYS A 21 0.90 -29.51 -4.32
C LYS A 21 0.72 -28.77 -5.65
N ASN A 22 -0.45 -28.87 -6.27
CA ASN A 22 -0.78 -28.17 -7.51
C ASN A 22 -0.81 -26.64 -7.31
N ILE A 23 -1.39 -26.17 -6.21
CA ILE A 23 -1.41 -24.76 -5.83
C ILE A 23 0.02 -24.26 -5.58
N LYS A 24 0.86 -25.01 -4.86
CA LYS A 24 2.28 -24.65 -4.67
C LYS A 24 3.04 -24.52 -5.98
N ASN A 25 2.75 -25.35 -6.98
CA ASN A 25 3.36 -25.20 -8.30
C ASN A 25 2.97 -23.86 -8.94
N ASN A 26 1.70 -23.45 -8.81
CA ASN A 26 1.22 -22.15 -9.32
C ASN A 26 1.75 -20.95 -8.52
N PHE A 27 2.12 -21.14 -7.25
CA PHE A 27 2.67 -20.10 -6.37
C PHE A 27 4.18 -20.29 -6.11
N GLY A 28 4.89 -21.01 -6.98
CA GLY A 28 6.31 -21.29 -6.82
C GLY A 28 7.20 -20.04 -6.72
N ILE A 29 6.71 -18.89 -7.18
CA ILE A 29 7.36 -17.57 -7.08
C ILE A 29 7.57 -17.08 -5.64
N TYR A 30 6.97 -17.73 -4.64
CA TYR A 30 7.13 -17.42 -3.22
C TYR A 30 8.13 -18.34 -2.51
N ASN A 31 8.62 -19.41 -3.16
CA ASN A 31 9.41 -20.47 -2.51
C ASN A 31 10.69 -19.93 -1.86
N ASP A 32 11.44 -19.10 -2.57
CA ASP A 32 12.70 -18.50 -2.13
C ASP A 32 12.51 -17.51 -0.98
N VAL A 33 11.42 -16.75 -0.99
CA VAL A 33 11.01 -15.84 0.09
C VAL A 33 10.62 -16.63 1.33
N VAL A 34 9.77 -17.65 1.18
CA VAL A 34 9.27 -18.48 2.28
C VAL A 34 10.39 -19.26 2.96
N GLN A 35 11.37 -19.77 2.21
CA GLN A 35 12.52 -20.48 2.78
C GLN A 35 13.36 -19.63 3.74
N LYS A 36 13.20 -18.30 3.73
CA LYS A 36 13.88 -17.36 4.64
C LYS A 36 13.09 -17.07 5.92
N ILE A 37 11.89 -17.63 6.05
CA ILE A 37 11.00 -17.45 7.20
C ILE A 37 11.18 -18.65 8.14
N LYS A 38 11.47 -18.38 9.42
CA LYS A 38 11.61 -19.43 10.44
C LYS A 38 10.25 -19.81 11.00
N TYR A 39 10.12 -21.01 11.55
CA TYR A 39 8.87 -21.47 12.17
C TYR A 39 8.34 -20.54 13.29
N VAL A 40 9.25 -19.90 14.03
CA VAL A 40 8.91 -18.95 15.11
C VAL A 40 8.47 -17.58 14.58
N ASP A 41 8.73 -17.26 13.32
CA ASP A 41 8.37 -15.96 12.74
C ASP A 41 6.87 -15.87 12.51
N THR A 42 6.27 -14.75 12.89
CA THR A 42 4.89 -14.42 12.54
C THR A 42 4.86 -13.63 11.23
N VAL A 43 3.91 -13.93 10.36
CA VAL A 43 3.90 -13.40 8.98
C VAL A 43 2.59 -12.72 8.67
N ASP A 44 2.61 -11.53 8.09
CA ASP A 44 1.49 -10.99 7.30
C ASP A 44 1.87 -10.91 5.82
N ILE A 45 0.87 -10.78 4.94
CA ILE A 45 1.05 -10.77 3.49
C ILE A 45 0.34 -9.57 2.86
N PHE A 46 1.02 -8.93 1.93
CA PHE A 46 0.49 -7.85 1.10
C PHE A 46 0.57 -8.20 -0.38
N PRO A 47 -0.40 -7.72 -1.19
CA PRO A 47 -1.61 -6.99 -0.76
C PRO A 47 -2.79 -7.92 -0.37
N PHE A 48 -2.89 -9.15 -0.89
CA PHE A 48 -4.09 -9.99 -0.67
C PHE A 48 -3.94 -11.50 -0.95
N GLU A 49 -2.73 -12.02 -1.17
CA GLU A 49 -2.46 -13.43 -1.48
C GLU A 49 -2.54 -14.34 -0.24
N ILE A 50 -3.69 -14.35 0.41
CA ILE A 50 -3.95 -15.06 1.68
C ILE A 50 -3.87 -16.59 1.60
N VAL A 51 -3.73 -17.15 0.39
CA VAL A 51 -3.49 -18.58 0.20
C VAL A 51 -2.06 -18.98 0.62
N ILE A 52 -1.10 -18.05 0.53
CA ILE A 52 0.32 -18.29 0.78
C ILE A 52 0.61 -18.77 2.22
N PRO A 53 0.10 -18.15 3.30
CA PRO A 53 0.39 -18.62 4.66
C PRO A 53 -0.15 -20.03 4.87
N TYR A 54 -1.29 -20.37 4.28
CA TYR A 54 -1.91 -21.69 4.39
C TYR A 54 -1.08 -22.76 3.68
N ILE A 55 -0.75 -22.57 2.39
CA ILE A 55 -0.05 -23.61 1.63
C ILE A 55 1.39 -23.82 2.13
N TYR A 56 2.04 -22.76 2.62
CA TYR A 56 3.40 -22.84 3.16
C TYR A 56 3.46 -23.11 4.67
N ASN A 57 2.31 -23.28 5.33
CA ASN A 57 2.20 -23.54 6.77
C ASN A 57 2.95 -22.48 7.61
N LEU A 58 2.77 -21.20 7.25
CA LEU A 58 3.36 -20.07 7.95
C LEU A 58 2.53 -19.75 9.21
N ASN A 59 3.18 -19.23 10.25
CA ASN A 59 2.50 -18.70 11.43
C ASN A 59 1.84 -17.35 11.08
N TRP A 60 0.62 -17.41 10.54
CA TRP A 60 -0.07 -16.26 9.99
C TRP A 60 -0.57 -15.31 11.09
N ASN A 61 -0.16 -14.05 11.02
CA ASN A 61 -0.57 -12.95 11.90
C ASN A 61 -1.15 -11.80 11.05
N PRO A 62 -2.36 -11.99 10.48
CA PRO A 62 -2.93 -11.04 9.54
C PRO A 62 -3.31 -9.71 10.18
N ARG A 63 -3.19 -8.63 9.42
CA ARG A 63 -3.92 -7.39 9.74
C ARG A 63 -5.44 -7.62 9.69
N PRO A 64 -6.25 -6.88 10.48
CA PRO A 64 -7.68 -7.17 10.61
C PRO A 64 -8.46 -7.13 9.27
N ILE A 65 -8.06 -6.23 8.36
CA ILE A 65 -8.57 -6.19 6.98
C ILE A 65 -7.45 -6.64 6.03
N PHE A 66 -7.30 -7.96 5.88
CA PHE A 66 -6.21 -8.60 5.15
C PHE A 66 -6.27 -8.51 3.61
N GLN A 67 -7.34 -7.91 3.05
CA GLN A 67 -7.50 -7.69 1.61
C GLN A 67 -7.36 -6.19 1.30
N SER A 68 -6.16 -5.72 0.94
CA SER A 68 -5.86 -4.28 0.83
C SER A 68 -6.86 -3.47 -0.01
N TYR A 69 -7.37 -4.04 -1.11
CA TYR A 69 -8.29 -3.32 -2.00
C TYR A 69 -9.63 -2.95 -1.34
N THR A 70 -9.99 -3.61 -0.23
CA THR A 70 -11.20 -3.34 0.57
C THR A 70 -11.00 -2.22 1.61
N VAL A 71 -9.78 -1.71 1.77
CA VAL A 71 -9.43 -0.67 2.76
C VAL A 71 -9.67 0.72 2.14
N TYR A 72 -10.95 1.04 1.90
CA TYR A 72 -11.34 2.21 1.12
C TYR A 72 -11.64 3.48 1.92
N ASN A 73 -11.48 3.45 3.25
CA ASN A 73 -11.76 4.59 4.11
C ASN A 73 -10.73 4.75 5.24
N GLU A 74 -10.81 5.90 5.93
CA GLU A 74 -9.92 6.28 7.02
C GLU A 74 -9.97 5.33 8.21
N GLN A 75 -11.14 4.84 8.60
CA GLN A 75 -11.30 3.97 9.75
C GLN A 75 -10.63 2.61 9.52
N LEU A 76 -10.85 2.00 8.36
CA LEU A 76 -10.23 0.71 8.00
C LEU A 76 -8.71 0.85 7.91
N ASN A 77 -8.22 1.96 7.33
CA ASN A 77 -6.79 2.28 7.30
C ASN A 77 -6.19 2.36 8.71
N LYS A 78 -6.84 3.07 9.64
CA LYS A 78 -6.37 3.19 11.03
C LYS A 78 -6.34 1.84 11.75
N ILE A 79 -7.37 1.01 11.55
CA ILE A 79 -7.42 -0.33 12.13
C ILE A 79 -6.21 -1.15 11.66
N ASN A 80 -5.95 -1.19 10.35
CA ASN A 80 -4.79 -1.92 9.84
C ASN A 80 -3.46 -1.29 10.25
N ALA A 81 -3.35 0.05 10.28
CA ALA A 81 -2.15 0.74 10.71
C ALA A 81 -1.76 0.39 12.16
N SER A 82 -2.74 0.34 13.06
CA SER A 82 -2.50 -0.03 14.47
C SER A 82 -1.93 -1.44 14.64
N HIS A 83 -2.20 -2.36 13.70
CA HIS A 83 -1.62 -3.72 13.70
C HIS A 83 -0.11 -3.71 13.51
N PHE A 84 0.46 -2.67 12.90
CA PHE A 84 1.90 -2.56 12.62
C PHE A 84 2.65 -1.68 13.61
N GLU A 85 1.99 -1.11 14.62
CA GLU A 85 2.59 -0.21 15.61
C GLU A 85 3.08 -0.93 16.89
N GLY A 86 2.51 -2.08 17.24
CA GLY A 86 2.69 -2.70 18.56
C GLY A 86 3.70 -3.84 18.63
N GLU A 87 3.84 -4.43 19.82
CA GLU A 87 4.65 -5.65 20.02
C GLU A 87 4.09 -6.85 19.24
N LYS A 88 2.76 -6.91 19.10
CA LYS A 88 2.02 -7.98 18.43
C LYS A 88 2.08 -7.94 16.90
N SER A 89 2.68 -6.92 16.30
CA SER A 89 2.86 -6.84 14.83
C SER A 89 3.67 -8.03 14.31
N PRO A 90 3.42 -8.50 13.07
CA PRO A 90 4.14 -9.64 12.49
C PRO A 90 5.64 -9.39 12.45
N THR A 91 6.47 -10.42 12.68
CA THR A 91 7.93 -10.28 12.61
C THR A 91 8.42 -10.20 11.16
N LYS A 92 7.64 -10.75 10.22
CA LYS A 92 7.92 -10.77 8.78
C LYS A 92 6.71 -10.30 7.99
N VAL A 93 6.96 -9.63 6.86
CA VAL A 93 5.89 -9.30 5.90
C VAL A 93 6.34 -9.74 4.51
N ILE A 94 5.55 -10.60 3.87
CA ILE A 94 5.71 -10.91 2.45
C ILE A 94 4.97 -9.83 1.67
N TYR A 95 5.64 -9.19 0.72
CA TYR A 95 5.11 -8.01 0.04
C TYR A 95 5.28 -8.12 -1.47
N SER A 96 4.19 -7.95 -2.21
CA SER A 96 4.24 -7.71 -3.65
C SER A 96 3.72 -6.29 -3.95
N LEU A 97 4.34 -5.62 -4.93
CA LEU A 97 3.93 -4.28 -5.34
C LEU A 97 2.78 -4.37 -6.35
N TYR A 98 1.62 -4.83 -5.89
CA TYR A 98 0.45 -5.06 -6.74
C TYR A 98 -0.82 -4.44 -6.15
N SER A 99 -1.75 -4.09 -7.03
CA SER A 99 -3.08 -3.58 -6.69
C SER A 99 -4.03 -3.84 -7.86
N ILE A 100 -5.33 -3.77 -7.58
CA ILE A 100 -6.40 -3.84 -8.58
C ILE A 100 -6.98 -2.45 -8.89
N ASP A 101 -7.97 -2.39 -9.78
CA ASP A 101 -8.70 -1.17 -10.17
C ASP A 101 -7.82 -0.02 -10.71
N GLY A 102 -6.61 -0.33 -11.19
CA GLY A 102 -5.66 0.68 -11.67
C GLY A 102 -5.17 1.64 -10.58
N ARG A 103 -5.16 1.21 -9.32
CA ARG A 103 -4.65 2.01 -8.20
C ARG A 103 -3.14 1.83 -8.05
N TYR A 104 -2.51 2.82 -7.44
CA TYR A 104 -1.09 2.74 -7.11
C TYR A 104 -0.91 1.91 -5.84
N PRO A 105 -0.13 0.80 -5.82
CA PRO A 105 -0.16 -0.17 -4.73
C PRO A 105 0.10 0.41 -3.34
N ILE A 106 1.04 1.34 -3.20
CA ILE A 106 1.38 1.94 -1.90
C ILE A 106 0.30 2.94 -1.40
N PHE A 107 -0.72 3.25 -2.20
CA PHE A 107 -1.83 4.15 -1.85
C PHE A 107 -3.11 3.42 -1.40
N ASP A 108 -3.16 2.09 -1.52
CA ASP A 108 -4.29 1.31 -1.00
C ASP A 108 -4.41 1.44 0.52
N GLU A 109 -3.27 1.46 1.23
CA GLU A 109 -3.22 1.60 2.69
C GLU A 109 -2.14 2.61 3.15
N PRO A 110 -2.34 3.93 2.98
CA PRO A 110 -1.25 4.90 3.17
C PRO A 110 -0.69 4.95 4.60
N LEU A 111 -1.53 4.74 5.62
CA LEU A 111 -1.07 4.70 7.01
C LEU A 111 -0.28 3.43 7.33
N VAL A 112 -0.65 2.30 6.72
CA VAL A 112 0.10 1.06 6.84
C VAL A 112 1.45 1.19 6.15
N PHE A 113 1.49 1.80 4.96
CA PHE A 113 2.75 2.07 4.26
C PHE A 113 3.70 2.92 5.11
N GLN A 114 3.20 3.99 5.76
CA GLN A 114 3.99 4.79 6.70
C GLN A 114 4.53 3.95 7.86
N ASN A 115 3.69 3.11 8.47
CA ASN A 115 4.12 2.22 9.56
C ASN A 115 5.13 1.15 9.12
N LEU A 116 4.98 0.58 7.92
CA LEU A 116 5.95 -0.37 7.36
C LEU A 116 7.29 0.33 7.14
N LEU A 117 7.29 1.53 6.55
CA LEU A 117 8.52 2.31 6.31
C LEU A 117 9.24 2.64 7.63
N LYS A 118 8.46 2.98 8.66
CA LYS A 118 8.97 3.22 10.02
C LYS A 118 9.56 1.96 10.65
N ASN A 119 8.77 0.90 10.74
CA ASN A 119 9.02 -0.22 11.66
C ASN A 119 9.64 -1.45 10.99
N TYR A 120 9.78 -1.47 9.66
CA TYR A 120 10.27 -2.64 8.92
C TYR A 120 11.36 -2.25 7.92
N LYS A 121 12.20 -3.22 7.56
CA LYS A 121 13.22 -3.09 6.52
C LYS A 121 13.16 -4.27 5.57
N PHE A 122 13.51 -4.07 4.32
CA PHE A 122 13.62 -5.17 3.39
C PHE A 122 14.88 -5.99 3.68
N THR A 123 14.73 -7.31 3.69
CA THR A 123 15.84 -8.26 3.87
C THR A 123 16.10 -9.11 2.64
N TYR A 124 15.11 -9.21 1.75
CA TYR A 124 15.21 -9.96 0.51
C TYR A 124 14.18 -9.46 -0.51
N THR A 125 14.54 -9.57 -1.79
CA THR A 125 13.65 -9.44 -2.95
C THR A 125 14.03 -10.53 -3.94
N ASN A 126 13.06 -11.01 -4.71
CA ASN A 126 13.31 -11.94 -5.80
C ASN A 126 12.96 -11.32 -7.17
N SER A 127 13.39 -12.00 -8.23
CA SER A 127 13.16 -11.57 -9.62
C SER A 127 11.69 -11.61 -10.03
N SER A 128 10.82 -12.28 -9.27
CA SER A 128 9.37 -12.35 -9.52
C SER A 128 8.59 -11.20 -8.89
N GLY A 129 9.28 -10.22 -8.26
CA GLY A 129 8.62 -9.05 -7.68
C GLY A 129 8.11 -9.26 -6.26
N ILE A 130 8.55 -10.31 -5.57
CA ILE A 130 8.19 -10.59 -4.17
C ILE A 130 9.31 -10.14 -3.24
N GLY A 131 8.93 -9.45 -2.18
CA GLY A 131 9.81 -8.95 -1.14
C GLY A 131 9.54 -9.58 0.23
N LEU A 132 10.57 -9.58 1.07
CA LEU A 132 10.48 -9.95 2.48
C LEU A 132 10.95 -8.79 3.35
N LEU A 133 10.02 -8.25 4.13
CA LEU A 133 10.33 -7.30 5.17
C LEU A 133 10.51 -7.99 6.52
N GLU A 134 11.39 -7.43 7.35
CA GLU A 134 11.61 -7.84 8.73
C GLU A 134 11.39 -6.65 9.66
N LYS A 135 10.70 -6.90 10.77
CA LYS A 135 10.47 -5.90 11.82
C LYS A 135 11.81 -5.45 12.42
N LYS A 136 12.03 -4.13 12.50
CA LYS A 136 13.20 -3.54 13.14
C LYS A 136 13.16 -3.83 14.64
N LYS A 137 14.32 -4.13 15.24
CA LYS A 137 14.43 -4.44 16.69
C LYS A 137 14.27 -3.22 17.59
N VAL A 138 14.58 -2.04 17.07
CA VAL A 138 14.52 -0.77 17.82
C VAL A 138 13.41 0.05 17.23
N VAL A 139 12.43 0.41 18.06
CA VAL A 139 11.47 1.46 17.73
C VAL A 139 12.21 2.77 17.93
N THR A 140 12.40 3.49 16.85
CA THR A 140 13.10 4.76 16.86
C THR A 140 12.09 5.89 16.62
N ASP A 141 12.25 6.97 17.37
CA ASP A 141 11.38 8.14 17.26
C ASP A 141 11.51 8.77 15.88
N TYR A 142 10.39 9.28 15.39
CA TYR A 142 10.29 9.90 14.08
C TYR A 142 9.70 11.30 14.25
N GLU A 143 10.11 12.21 13.39
CA GLU A 143 9.65 13.60 13.44
C GLU A 143 8.80 13.89 12.20
N ILE A 144 7.64 14.53 12.41
CA ILE A 144 6.78 15.02 11.33
C ILE A 144 6.98 16.53 11.23
N LYS A 145 7.39 17.03 10.06
CA LYS A 145 7.50 18.46 9.77
C LYS A 145 6.54 18.87 8.66
N GLU A 146 5.68 19.84 8.95
CA GLU A 146 4.88 20.47 7.89
C GLU A 146 5.81 21.22 6.93
N ILE A 147 5.55 21.09 5.62
CA ILE A 147 6.32 21.81 4.59
C ILE A 147 5.51 22.98 4.05
N LYS A 148 4.34 22.69 3.47
CA LYS A 148 3.46 23.72 2.89
C LYS A 148 2.03 23.24 2.72
N LYS A 149 1.08 24.17 2.74
CA LYS A 149 -0.32 23.96 2.37
C LYS A 149 -0.64 24.79 1.13
N ILE A 150 -1.28 24.17 0.14
CA ILE A 150 -1.67 24.84 -1.10
C ILE A 150 -3.15 24.57 -1.40
N VAL A 151 -3.79 25.51 -2.11
CA VAL A 151 -5.11 25.31 -2.70
C VAL A 151 -4.92 25.06 -4.19
N SER A 152 -5.53 24.00 -4.70
CA SER A 152 -5.45 23.64 -6.13
C SER A 152 -6.81 23.24 -6.69
N ASN A 153 -6.82 22.92 -7.98
CA ASN A 153 -7.97 22.45 -8.76
C ASN A 153 -7.58 21.17 -9.51
N PHE A 154 -8.59 20.46 -10.03
CA PHE A 154 -8.34 19.40 -11.00
C PHE A 154 -7.65 19.95 -12.25
N ASN A 155 -6.84 19.12 -12.90
CA ASN A 155 -6.08 19.42 -14.11
C ASN A 155 -5.06 20.56 -13.94
N LYS A 156 -4.59 20.78 -12.70
CA LYS A 156 -3.47 21.69 -12.40
C LYS A 156 -2.31 20.88 -11.84
N LYS A 157 -1.12 21.07 -12.44
CA LYS A 157 0.13 20.53 -11.92
C LYS A 157 0.47 21.17 -10.58
N ILE A 158 0.78 20.34 -9.61
CA ILE A 158 1.15 20.70 -8.25
C ILE A 158 2.61 20.30 -8.03
N PRO A 159 3.53 21.25 -7.79
CA PRO A 159 4.93 20.92 -7.56
C PRO A 159 5.13 20.26 -6.20
N ILE A 160 5.77 19.10 -6.20
CA ILE A 160 6.20 18.39 -4.99
C ILE A 160 7.43 19.11 -4.42
N PRO A 161 7.43 19.50 -3.13
CA PRO A 161 8.62 20.05 -2.49
C PRO A 161 9.80 19.07 -2.58
N GLN A 162 10.98 19.60 -2.90
CA GLN A 162 12.22 18.83 -2.89
C GLN A 162 12.93 19.09 -1.55
N GLU A 163 12.97 18.06 -0.71
CA GLU A 163 13.64 18.09 0.59
C GLU A 163 14.94 17.28 0.54
N ASP A 164 15.99 17.74 1.24
CA ASP A 164 17.30 17.05 1.30
C ASP A 164 17.33 15.92 2.34
N ASP A 165 16.32 15.85 3.21
CA ASP A 165 16.13 14.85 4.25
C ASP A 165 14.67 14.40 4.36
N GLY A 166 14.47 13.17 4.81
CA GLY A 166 13.16 12.60 5.10
C GLY A 166 12.28 12.35 3.87
N TYR A 167 11.19 11.64 4.10
CA TYR A 167 10.23 11.31 3.06
C TYR A 167 9.10 12.32 3.04
N VAL A 168 8.82 12.87 1.86
CA VAL A 168 7.71 13.77 1.58
C VAL A 168 6.42 12.95 1.35
N PHE A 169 5.37 13.37 2.04
CA PHE A 169 4.01 12.88 1.92
C PHE A 169 3.06 14.02 1.56
N CYS A 170 1.92 13.69 0.95
CA CYS A 170 0.86 14.66 0.67
C CYS A 170 -0.52 14.20 1.12
N LYS A 171 -1.25 15.05 1.86
CA LYS A 171 -2.67 14.88 2.13
C LYS A 171 -3.47 15.68 1.12
N ILE A 172 -4.47 15.06 0.54
CA ILE A 172 -5.37 15.62 -0.47
C ILE A 172 -6.78 15.60 0.08
N ASN A 173 -7.36 16.77 0.34
CA ASN A 173 -8.71 16.89 0.90
C ASN A 173 -9.72 17.35 -0.16
N ILE A 174 -10.21 16.39 -0.96
CA ILE A 174 -11.28 16.63 -1.93
C ILE A 174 -12.62 16.37 -1.23
N LYS A 175 -13.50 17.39 -1.23
CA LYS A 175 -14.84 17.29 -0.64
C LYS A 175 -15.90 17.26 -1.74
N PRO A 176 -16.88 16.34 -1.67
CA PRO A 176 -18.04 16.40 -2.54
C PRO A 176 -18.86 17.65 -2.22
N ASN A 177 -19.36 18.32 -3.25
CA ASN A 177 -20.32 19.42 -3.08
C ASN A 177 -21.72 18.85 -2.77
N ILE A 178 -22.72 19.72 -2.56
CA ILE A 178 -24.08 19.30 -2.18
C ILE A 178 -24.66 18.33 -3.22
N PHE A 179 -24.51 18.63 -4.52
CA PHE A 179 -24.96 17.77 -5.60
C PHE A 179 -24.26 16.41 -5.58
N GLY A 180 -22.93 16.38 -5.41
CA GLY A 180 -22.17 15.15 -5.29
C GLY A 180 -22.53 14.31 -4.07
N ARG A 181 -22.91 14.93 -2.95
CA ARG A 181 -23.41 14.20 -1.77
C ARG A 181 -24.73 13.47 -2.08
N ILE A 182 -25.66 14.14 -2.75
CA ILE A 182 -26.94 13.55 -3.18
C ILE A 182 -26.71 12.46 -4.22
N LYS A 183 -25.89 12.73 -5.25
CA LYS A 183 -25.58 11.78 -6.32
C LYS A 183 -24.94 10.48 -5.78
N ASN A 184 -24.00 10.58 -4.85
CA ASN A 184 -23.35 9.41 -4.25
C ASN A 184 -24.32 8.51 -3.45
N PHE A 185 -25.48 9.02 -3.05
CA PHE A 185 -26.53 8.22 -2.43
C PHE A 185 -27.26 7.32 -3.45
N PHE A 186 -27.41 7.79 -4.70
CA PHE A 186 -28.16 7.10 -5.74
C PHE A 186 -27.29 6.36 -6.78
N TYR A 187 -26.03 6.76 -6.95
CA TYR A 187 -25.13 6.24 -8.00
C TYR A 187 -23.69 6.03 -7.51
N LYS A 188 -22.95 5.15 -8.19
CA LYS A 188 -21.49 5.03 -8.04
C LYS A 188 -20.84 6.34 -8.51
N GLY A 189 -20.19 7.07 -7.60
CA GLY A 189 -19.51 8.33 -7.89
C GLY A 189 -18.38 8.20 -8.91
N GLY A 190 -18.05 9.29 -9.60
CA GLY A 190 -16.92 9.33 -10.52
C GLY A 190 -15.58 9.09 -9.82
N TYR A 191 -14.61 8.60 -10.58
CA TYR A 191 -13.27 8.31 -10.07
C TYR A 191 -12.39 9.56 -10.07
N ILE A 192 -11.45 9.57 -9.14
CA ILE A 192 -10.38 10.57 -9.07
C ILE A 192 -9.10 9.84 -9.47
N GLY A 193 -8.36 10.45 -10.38
CA GLY A 193 -7.03 10.00 -10.79
C GLY A 193 -5.93 10.92 -10.27
N ILE A 194 -4.72 10.38 -10.18
CA ILE A 194 -3.48 11.13 -9.97
C ILE A 194 -2.54 10.82 -11.14
N ASN A 195 -1.97 11.86 -11.73
CA ASN A 195 -0.87 11.78 -12.68
C ASN A 195 0.44 12.10 -11.94
N PHE A 196 1.44 11.25 -12.10
CA PHE A 196 2.82 11.53 -11.70
C PHE A 196 3.62 12.05 -12.90
N TYR A 197 4.28 13.18 -12.73
CA TYR A 197 5.27 13.71 -13.67
C TYR A 197 6.65 13.56 -13.05
N LEU A 198 7.49 12.70 -13.62
CA LEU A 198 8.84 12.45 -13.12
C LEU A 198 9.82 13.50 -13.67
N ASP A 199 11.01 13.60 -13.06
CA ASP A 199 12.08 14.50 -13.52
C ASP A 199 12.90 13.90 -14.69
N GLU A 200 12.55 12.69 -15.15
CA GLU A 200 13.21 12.03 -16.27
C GLU A 200 12.76 12.62 -17.63
N PRO A 201 13.69 12.88 -18.56
CA PRO A 201 13.35 13.38 -19.89
C PRO A 201 12.47 12.38 -20.65
N ASN A 202 11.37 12.86 -21.22
CA ASN A 202 10.49 12.13 -22.16
C ASN A 202 9.55 11.06 -21.59
N GLU A 203 9.41 10.93 -20.27
CA GLU A 203 8.30 10.15 -19.72
C GLU A 203 7.01 11.01 -19.66
N GLY A 204 5.94 10.49 -20.28
CA GLY A 204 4.60 11.05 -20.11
C GLY A 204 4.08 10.88 -18.68
N PRO A 205 2.93 11.49 -18.33
CA PRO A 205 2.34 11.28 -17.01
C PRO A 205 1.97 9.82 -16.78
N ILE A 206 2.25 9.32 -15.58
CA ILE A 206 1.81 7.99 -15.14
C ILE A 206 0.53 8.14 -14.35
N TRP A 207 -0.57 7.61 -14.89
CA TRP A 207 -1.90 7.75 -14.29
C TRP A 207 -2.25 6.59 -13.38
N TYR A 208 -2.81 6.90 -12.21
CA TYR A 208 -3.42 5.94 -11.29
C TYR A 208 -4.75 6.45 -10.77
N ARG A 209 -5.66 5.52 -10.48
CA ARG A 209 -6.86 5.81 -9.69
C ARG A 209 -6.48 5.98 -8.21
N ILE A 210 -7.10 6.96 -7.54
CA ILE A 210 -7.00 7.12 -6.09
C ILE A 210 -8.37 7.05 -5.42
N LEU A 211 -8.37 6.58 -4.17
CA LEU A 211 -9.52 6.67 -3.31
C LEU A 211 -9.48 7.98 -2.53
N ARG A 212 -10.56 8.76 -2.65
CA ARG A 212 -10.67 10.09 -2.04
C ARG A 212 -10.40 10.08 -0.53
N GLU A 213 -10.95 9.08 0.17
CA GLU A 213 -10.79 8.98 1.63
C GLU A 213 -9.34 8.64 2.01
N ASN A 214 -8.66 7.78 1.24
CA ASN A 214 -7.24 7.48 1.44
C ASN A 214 -6.35 8.70 1.18
N GLY A 215 -6.75 9.58 0.24
CA GLY A 215 -6.03 10.83 -0.02
C GLY A 215 -5.86 11.73 1.20
N LYS A 216 -6.76 11.63 2.20
CA LYS A 216 -6.66 12.42 3.45
C LYS A 216 -5.55 11.93 4.38
N LEU A 217 -5.03 10.73 4.17
CA LEU A 217 -4.18 10.01 5.12
C LEU A 217 -2.68 10.20 4.88
N GLY A 218 -2.31 10.84 3.77
CA GLY A 218 -0.91 11.09 3.43
C GLY A 218 -0.34 10.05 2.47
N PHE A 219 -0.35 10.37 1.19
CA PHE A 219 0.30 9.58 0.16
C PHE A 219 1.80 9.84 0.10
N PHE A 220 2.59 8.79 -0.03
CA PHE A 220 4.02 8.90 -0.28
C PHE A 220 4.28 9.51 -1.66
N VAL A 221 5.03 10.61 -1.72
CA VAL A 221 5.31 11.32 -2.98
C VAL A 221 6.78 11.71 -3.15
N SER A 222 7.68 11.11 -2.35
CA SER A 222 9.12 11.40 -2.46
C SER A 222 9.71 10.90 -3.77
N SER A 223 9.23 9.73 -4.21
CA SER A 223 9.66 9.07 -5.43
C SER A 223 8.54 8.19 -5.97
N TYR A 224 8.62 7.90 -7.26
CA TYR A 224 7.78 6.89 -7.88
C TYR A 224 8.48 5.52 -7.85
N ILE A 225 7.78 4.55 -7.29
CA ILE A 225 8.24 3.17 -7.10
C ILE A 225 7.63 2.30 -8.20
N ARG A 226 8.48 1.81 -9.12
CA ARG A 226 8.12 0.99 -10.29
C ARG A 226 8.05 -0.50 -9.95
N ASN A 227 8.91 -0.96 -9.05
CA ASN A 227 9.09 -2.38 -8.76
C ASN A 227 9.54 -2.61 -7.31
N ILE A 228 9.66 -3.89 -6.92
CA ILE A 228 9.99 -4.29 -5.55
C ILE A 228 11.42 -3.93 -5.14
N ASP A 229 12.37 -3.85 -6.08
CA ASP A 229 13.76 -3.48 -5.78
C ASP A 229 13.88 -1.99 -5.48
N GLU A 230 13.19 -1.14 -6.24
CA GLU A 230 13.08 0.28 -5.91
C GLU A 230 12.35 0.50 -4.58
N LEU A 231 11.34 -0.33 -4.26
CA LEU A 231 10.68 -0.28 -2.96
C LEU A 231 11.66 -0.64 -1.83
N LYS A 232 12.47 -1.69 -2.02
CA LYS A 232 13.54 -2.07 -1.10
C LYS A 232 14.52 -0.92 -0.92
N ASP A 233 14.92 -0.24 -1.99
CA ASP A 233 15.82 0.90 -1.92
C ASP A 233 15.19 2.04 -1.13
N VAL A 234 13.91 2.34 -1.33
CA VAL A 234 13.17 3.32 -0.52
C VAL A 234 13.16 2.93 0.97
N PHE A 235 12.96 1.67 1.32
CA PHE A 235 12.89 1.22 2.71
C PHE A 235 14.25 1.16 3.42
N ASN A 236 15.31 0.82 2.67
CA ASN A 236 16.63 0.56 3.23
C ASN A 236 17.60 1.74 3.06
N ALA A 237 17.28 2.71 2.22
CA ALA A 237 18.02 3.97 2.19
C ALA A 237 17.84 4.67 3.54
N GLN A 238 18.87 4.57 4.40
CA GLN A 238 19.17 5.67 5.31
C GLN A 238 19.45 6.87 4.40
N TYR A 239 18.50 7.79 4.31
CA TYR A 239 18.37 8.83 3.29
C TYR A 239 19.71 9.51 2.93
N ASN A 240 20.43 8.97 1.94
CA ASN A 240 21.69 9.52 1.43
C ASN A 240 21.47 10.18 0.05
N GLY A 241 20.39 10.96 -0.08
CA GLY A 241 20.19 11.92 -1.18
C GLY A 241 19.99 11.36 -2.60
N LYS A 242 20.21 10.07 -2.86
CA LYS A 242 20.00 9.47 -4.19
C LYS A 242 18.53 9.12 -4.38
N LYS A 243 17.72 10.14 -4.67
CA LYS A 243 16.31 9.95 -4.99
C LYS A 243 16.18 9.34 -6.39
N ILE A 244 15.66 8.12 -6.45
CA ILE A 244 15.33 7.42 -7.70
C ILE A 244 13.93 7.87 -8.13
N ASN A 245 13.68 8.06 -9.44
CA ASN A 245 12.35 8.36 -9.98
C ASN A 245 11.63 9.54 -9.29
N ASN A 246 12.29 10.69 -9.15
CA ASN A 246 11.73 11.87 -8.49
C ASN A 246 10.39 12.29 -9.10
N ILE A 247 9.36 12.41 -8.27
CA ILE A 247 8.08 12.99 -8.68
C ILE A 247 8.21 14.52 -8.59
N LYS A 248 8.19 15.18 -9.75
CA LYS A 248 8.30 16.64 -9.86
C LYS A 248 6.97 17.33 -9.66
N TYR A 249 5.92 16.77 -10.28
CA TYR A 249 4.56 17.25 -10.14
C TYR A 249 3.58 16.11 -9.94
N ILE A 250 2.53 16.38 -9.17
CA ILE A 250 1.29 15.60 -9.22
C ILE A 250 0.20 16.43 -9.87
N GLU A 251 -0.74 15.79 -10.53
CA GLU A 251 -1.95 16.43 -11.03
C GLU A 251 -3.14 15.53 -10.71
N LEU A 252 -4.21 16.11 -10.17
CA LEU A 252 -5.43 15.36 -9.92
C LEU A 252 -6.40 15.55 -11.07
N THR A 253 -6.99 14.45 -11.51
CA THR A 253 -7.97 14.42 -12.59
C THR A 253 -9.27 13.78 -12.08
N THR A 254 -10.40 14.09 -12.71
CA THR A 254 -11.66 13.39 -12.45
C THR A 254 -12.52 13.37 -13.70
N ASN A 255 -13.32 12.32 -13.85
CA ASN A 255 -14.36 12.24 -14.87
C ASN A 255 -15.70 12.85 -14.40
N ASP A 256 -15.76 13.39 -13.17
CA ASP A 256 -16.97 13.91 -12.56
C ASP A 256 -16.72 15.30 -11.94
N ASN A 257 -16.44 16.27 -12.80
CA ASN A 257 -16.10 17.64 -12.41
C ASN A 257 -17.22 18.37 -11.63
N TYR A 258 -18.45 17.88 -11.69
CA TYR A 258 -19.63 18.53 -11.08
C TYR A 258 -19.95 18.04 -9.68
N SER A 259 -19.39 16.91 -9.24
CA SER A 259 -19.71 16.31 -7.93
C SER A 259 -18.78 16.75 -6.80
N TYR A 260 -17.72 17.49 -7.13
CA TYR A 260 -16.70 17.92 -6.19
C TYR A 260 -16.64 19.44 -6.07
N ASN A 261 -16.13 19.92 -4.94
CA ASN A 261 -15.76 21.32 -4.81
C ASN A 261 -14.69 21.66 -5.85
N LYS A 262 -14.80 22.85 -6.47
CA LYS A 262 -13.85 23.31 -7.49
C LYS A 262 -12.42 23.35 -6.96
N ASN A 263 -12.25 23.83 -5.73
CA ASN A 263 -10.97 23.94 -5.04
C ASN A 263 -10.83 22.83 -3.99
N PHE A 264 -9.63 22.30 -3.83
CA PHE A 264 -9.24 21.41 -2.74
C PHE A 264 -7.90 21.80 -2.16
N GLN A 265 -7.68 21.44 -0.89
CA GLN A 265 -6.41 21.67 -0.20
C GLN A 265 -5.49 20.46 -0.40
N VAL A 266 -4.22 20.74 -0.68
CA VAL A 266 -3.13 19.77 -0.61
C VAL A 266 -2.13 20.23 0.43
N GLU A 267 -1.80 19.35 1.37
CA GLU A 267 -0.84 19.58 2.45
C GLU A 267 0.36 18.67 2.25
N PHE A 268 1.55 19.25 2.20
CA PHE A 268 2.81 18.53 2.17
C PHE A 268 3.45 18.56 3.54
N TYR A 269 3.98 17.42 3.94
CA TYR A 269 4.77 17.26 5.15
C TYR A 269 5.88 16.23 4.88
N LYS A 270 6.96 16.29 5.64
CA LYS A 270 7.98 15.23 5.64
C LYS A 270 7.94 14.44 6.94
N ILE A 271 8.30 13.17 6.82
CA ILE A 271 8.62 12.31 7.96
C ILE A 271 10.11 11.99 7.92
N LEU A 272 10.79 12.36 9.00
CA LEU A 272 12.17 11.99 9.26
C LEU A 272 12.15 10.65 9.97
N TYR A 273 12.38 9.59 9.21
CA TYR A 273 12.65 8.29 9.82
C TYR A 273 14.14 8.22 10.21
N PRO A 274 14.42 7.75 11.43
CA PRO A 274 15.76 7.56 11.98
C PRO A 274 16.55 6.43 11.30
#